data_AF-A0A954ZSI2-F1
#
_entry.id   AF-A0A954ZSI2-F1
#
_cell.length_a   1.000
_cell.length_b   1.000
_cell.length_c   1.000
_cell.angle_alpha   90.00
_cell.angle_beta   90.00
_cell.angle_gamma   90.00
#
_symmetry.space_group_name_H-M   'P 1'
#
loop_
_entity.id
_entity.type
_entity.pdbx_description
1 polymer ?
#
loop_
_entity_poly.entity_id
_entity_poly.type
_entity_poly.pdbx_seq_one_letter_code
_entity_poly.pdbx_strand_id
1 'polypeptide(L)'
;MNPKIPIGICVIATWTASGHAQSVDPDQRYAWAENVGLLNFADAGDPAGSAAVEVQPEYLQGYIWGENIGWLRVGDGSGPYPNINGADSGVNVDLVSGELTGFAWGENIGWVNFAGGASASPPNPARIEGGRFRGYAWGENIGWINLDDDTVYVGLESCPADLNNDGALDFFDVSVFLSAYNTMNPIADLTGDGVFNFFDVSAFLGLYSAGCP
;
A
#
# COMPACT_ATOMS: atom_id res chain seq x y z
N MET A 1 -1.31 -30.56 56.89
CA MET A 1 -0.30 -30.31 55.84
C MET A 1 -1.06 -29.82 54.63
N ASN A 2 -1.04 -28.51 54.38
CA ASN A 2 -1.75 -27.88 53.26
C ASN A 2 -0.70 -27.53 52.19
N PRO A 3 -0.76 -28.05 50.96
CA PRO A 3 0.23 -27.71 49.96
C PRO A 3 -0.01 -26.28 49.46
N LYS A 4 1.01 -25.43 49.57
CA LYS A 4 1.02 -24.10 48.97
C LYS A 4 1.35 -24.25 47.49
N ILE A 5 0.41 -23.94 46.61
CA ILE A 5 0.61 -23.84 45.16
C ILE A 5 1.32 -22.49 44.90
N PRO A 6 2.50 -22.46 44.25
CA PRO A 6 3.14 -21.19 43.94
C PRO A 6 2.38 -20.49 42.81
N ILE A 7 2.00 -19.24 43.05
CA ILE A 7 1.41 -18.36 42.04
C ILE A 7 2.55 -17.94 41.11
N GLY A 8 2.63 -18.56 39.94
CA GLY A 8 3.52 -18.14 38.86
C GLY A 8 3.02 -16.80 38.31
N ILE A 9 3.85 -15.76 38.41
CA ILE A 9 3.64 -14.49 37.72
C ILE A 9 3.73 -14.79 36.22
N CYS A 10 2.58 -14.75 35.54
CA CYS A 10 2.51 -14.78 34.08
C CYS A 10 2.94 -13.39 33.61
N VAL A 11 4.20 -13.25 33.19
CA VAL A 11 4.64 -12.09 32.44
C VAL A 11 3.94 -12.17 31.09
N ILE A 12 2.87 -11.39 30.92
CA ILE A 12 2.27 -11.17 29.62
C ILE A 12 3.32 -10.38 28.85
N ALA A 13 4.10 -11.07 28.02
CA ALA A 13 4.85 -10.41 26.98
C ALA A 13 3.81 -9.74 26.09
N THR A 14 3.64 -8.43 26.26
CA THR A 14 3.01 -7.61 25.24
C THR A 14 3.98 -7.63 24.08
N TRP A 15 3.77 -8.55 23.16
CA TRP A 15 4.29 -8.40 21.81
C TRP A 15 3.70 -7.08 21.32
N THR A 16 4.53 -6.05 21.19
CA THR A 16 4.25 -5.07 20.16
C THR A 16 4.25 -5.88 18.89
N ALA A 17 3.07 -6.07 18.27
CA ALA A 17 3.05 -6.46 16.89
C ALA A 17 3.99 -5.48 16.19
N SER A 18 5.10 -5.98 15.65
CA SER A 18 5.79 -5.23 14.62
C SER A 18 4.71 -5.01 13.57
N GLY A 19 4.30 -3.75 13.41
CA GLY A 19 3.39 -3.38 12.32
C GLY A 19 4.00 -3.97 11.06
N HIS A 20 3.22 -4.81 10.37
CA HIS A 20 3.56 -5.13 9.00
C HIS A 20 3.48 -3.79 8.28
N ALA A 21 4.59 -3.37 7.65
CA ALA A 21 4.61 -2.11 6.92
C ALA A 21 3.54 -2.21 5.83
N GLN A 22 2.40 -1.56 6.05
CA GLN A 22 1.32 -1.52 5.08
C GLN A 22 1.56 -0.28 4.24
N SER A 23 1.59 -0.43 2.91
CA SER A 23 1.84 0.72 2.03
C SER A 23 0.67 1.72 2.03
N VAL A 24 -0.48 1.35 2.59
CA VAL A 24 -1.72 2.13 2.57
C VAL A 24 -1.91 2.85 3.90
N ASP A 25 -2.25 4.14 3.81
CA ASP A 25 -2.54 5.00 4.98
C ASP A 25 -3.76 4.45 5.73
N PRO A 26 -3.65 4.09 7.03
CA PRO A 26 -4.74 3.55 7.82
C PRO A 26 -5.85 4.59 8.10
N ASP A 27 -5.56 5.88 8.04
CA ASP A 27 -6.56 6.95 8.13
C ASP A 27 -7.26 7.16 6.77
N GLN A 28 -6.58 6.87 5.66
CA GLN A 28 -7.09 7.01 4.30
C GLN A 28 -7.00 5.69 3.54
N ARG A 29 -7.81 4.73 3.97
CA ARG A 29 -7.74 3.33 3.52
C ARG A 29 -8.91 2.87 2.66
N TYR A 30 -9.86 3.75 2.38
CA TYR A 30 -11.13 3.37 1.78
C TYR A 30 -11.27 3.85 0.35
N ALA A 31 -11.65 2.94 -0.55
CA ALA A 31 -12.27 3.27 -1.83
C ALA A 31 -13.78 3.03 -1.76
N TRP A 32 -14.52 3.56 -2.74
CA TRP A 32 -15.97 3.39 -2.79
C TRP A 32 -16.44 2.87 -4.16
N ALA A 33 -17.50 2.09 -4.13
CA ALA A 33 -18.17 1.61 -5.34
C ALA A 33 -19.68 1.52 -5.11
N GLU A 34 -20.47 2.01 -6.07
CA GLU A 34 -21.94 2.14 -5.95
C GLU A 34 -22.64 0.86 -5.51
N ASN A 35 -22.25 -0.27 -6.09
CA ASN A 35 -22.95 -1.55 -5.88
C ASN A 35 -22.43 -2.36 -4.70
N VAL A 36 -21.31 -1.97 -4.09
CA VAL A 36 -20.63 -2.79 -3.06
C VAL A 36 -20.22 -2.02 -1.82
N GLY A 37 -20.32 -0.68 -1.82
CA GLY A 37 -20.03 0.17 -0.68
C GLY A 37 -18.54 0.45 -0.51
N LEU A 38 -18.09 0.49 0.75
CA LEU A 38 -16.70 0.78 1.10
C LEU A 38 -15.81 -0.45 0.91
N LEU A 39 -14.61 -0.21 0.38
CA LEU A 39 -13.56 -1.18 0.16
C LEU A 39 -12.33 -0.75 0.95
N ASN A 40 -11.85 -1.59 1.85
CA ASN A 40 -10.74 -1.32 2.75
C ASN A 40 -9.43 -1.93 2.23
N PHE A 41 -8.39 -1.11 2.10
CA PHE A 41 -7.09 -1.47 1.54
C PHE A 41 -5.98 -1.63 2.59
N ALA A 42 -6.14 -1.14 3.82
CA ALA A 42 -5.05 -1.08 4.82
C ALA A 42 -5.09 -2.26 5.81
N ASP A 43 -6.10 -2.31 6.69
CA ASP A 43 -6.12 -3.25 7.83
C ASP A 43 -6.91 -4.54 7.55
N ALA A 44 -6.88 -5.01 6.30
CA ALA A 44 -7.42 -6.29 5.89
C ALA A 44 -6.76 -7.47 6.65
N GLY A 45 -7.55 -8.38 7.22
CA GLY A 45 -7.11 -9.66 7.81
C GLY A 45 -7.55 -9.88 9.26
N ASP A 46 -7.25 -11.07 9.81
CA ASP A 46 -7.30 -11.36 11.26
C ASP A 46 -6.02 -12.14 11.65
N PRO A 47 -5.06 -11.50 12.33
CA PRO A 47 -5.14 -10.14 12.91
C PRO A 47 -5.17 -9.04 11.84
N ALA A 48 -5.78 -7.91 12.19
CA ALA A 48 -5.87 -6.73 11.32
C ALA A 48 -4.49 -6.33 10.75
N GLY A 49 -4.43 -6.10 9.43
CA GLY A 49 -3.18 -5.80 8.71
C GLY A 49 -2.40 -7.03 8.23
N SER A 50 -2.85 -8.26 8.52
CA SER A 50 -2.17 -9.47 8.03
C SER A 50 -2.33 -9.72 6.52
N ALA A 51 -3.16 -8.92 5.84
CA ALA A 51 -3.55 -9.11 4.45
C ALA A 51 -3.73 -7.77 3.71
N ALA A 52 -3.14 -6.68 4.22
CA ALA A 52 -3.17 -5.34 3.64
C ALA A 52 -2.78 -5.33 2.15
N VAL A 53 -3.22 -4.31 1.40
CA VAL A 53 -2.61 -4.02 0.10
C VAL A 53 -1.22 -3.44 0.34
N GLU A 54 -0.23 -4.09 -0.26
CA GLU A 54 1.15 -3.60 -0.29
C GLU A 54 1.53 -3.25 -1.72
N VAL A 55 2.16 -2.09 -1.88
CA VAL A 55 2.65 -1.58 -3.15
C VAL A 55 4.13 -1.96 -3.26
N GLN A 56 4.44 -2.87 -4.17
CA GLN A 56 5.80 -3.16 -4.61
C GLN A 56 6.12 -2.31 -5.84
N PRO A 57 7.40 -2.12 -6.21
CA PRO A 57 7.77 -1.24 -7.32
C PRO A 57 7.00 -1.51 -8.63
N GLU A 58 6.80 -2.78 -8.99
CA GLU A 58 6.19 -3.17 -10.26
C GLU A 58 4.82 -3.86 -10.12
N TYR A 59 4.32 -4.06 -8.90
CA TYR A 59 3.07 -4.81 -8.67
C TYR A 59 2.46 -4.56 -7.29
N LEU A 60 1.21 -4.99 -7.10
CA LEU A 60 0.55 -5.01 -5.80
C LEU A 60 0.47 -6.44 -5.25
N GLN A 61 0.42 -6.56 -3.93
CA GLN A 61 0.12 -7.82 -3.26
C GLN A 61 -0.86 -7.62 -2.10
N GLY A 62 -1.42 -8.73 -1.63
CA GLY A 62 -2.36 -8.74 -0.51
C GLY A 62 -3.83 -8.67 -0.93
N TYR A 63 -4.66 -8.10 -0.08
CA TYR A 63 -6.11 -8.19 -0.16
C TYR A 63 -6.82 -6.87 0.18
N ILE A 64 -7.97 -6.70 -0.45
CA ILE A 64 -8.94 -5.65 -0.17
C ILE A 64 -10.17 -6.32 0.48
N TRP A 65 -10.69 -5.73 1.56
CA TRP A 65 -11.95 -6.16 2.17
C TRP A 65 -13.11 -5.28 1.73
N GLY A 66 -14.17 -5.87 1.19
CA GLY A 66 -15.44 -5.18 1.00
C GLY A 66 -16.54 -5.79 1.86
N GLU A 67 -17.23 -4.97 2.65
CA GLU A 67 -18.26 -5.46 3.59
C GLU A 67 -19.37 -6.28 2.90
N ASN A 68 -19.68 -5.96 1.64
CA ASN A 68 -20.74 -6.61 0.87
C ASN A 68 -20.23 -7.67 -0.12
N ILE A 69 -18.91 -7.83 -0.25
CA ILE A 69 -18.30 -8.71 -1.28
C ILE A 69 -17.24 -9.67 -0.73
N GLY A 70 -16.80 -9.48 0.51
CA GLY A 70 -15.72 -10.25 1.12
C GLY A 70 -14.35 -9.84 0.58
N TRP A 71 -13.45 -10.82 0.48
CA TRP A 71 -12.06 -10.63 0.08
C TRP A 71 -11.88 -10.50 -1.42
N LEU A 72 -11.06 -9.53 -1.81
CA LEU A 72 -10.55 -9.33 -3.17
C LEU A 72 -9.02 -9.40 -3.12
N ARG A 73 -8.42 -10.42 -3.73
CA ARG A 73 -6.97 -10.58 -3.80
C ARG A 73 -6.39 -9.74 -4.94
N VAL A 74 -5.43 -8.86 -4.66
CA VAL A 74 -4.73 -8.05 -5.67
C VAL A 74 -3.43 -8.69 -6.17
N GLY A 75 -2.92 -9.69 -5.45
CA GLY A 75 -1.69 -10.40 -5.80
C GLY A 75 -1.25 -11.39 -4.73
N ASP A 76 -0.33 -12.30 -5.02
CA ASP A 76 0.32 -13.20 -4.02
C ASP A 76 1.77 -12.81 -3.71
N GLY A 77 2.28 -11.76 -4.34
CA GLY A 77 3.67 -11.34 -4.15
C GLY A 77 4.68 -12.01 -5.07
N SER A 78 4.25 -12.81 -6.06
CA SER A 78 5.14 -13.29 -7.12
C SER A 78 5.11 -12.43 -8.39
N GLY A 79 4.66 -11.18 -8.28
CA GLY A 79 4.55 -10.28 -9.41
C GLY A 79 5.93 -9.88 -10.01
N PRO A 80 5.94 -9.22 -11.18
CA PRO A 80 4.77 -8.82 -11.97
C PRO A 80 3.99 -10.00 -12.58
N TYR A 81 2.68 -9.85 -12.65
CA TYR A 81 1.76 -10.93 -13.02
C TYR A 81 1.56 -11.00 -14.54
N PRO A 82 1.68 -12.18 -15.18
CA PRO A 82 1.49 -12.33 -16.61
C PRO A 82 0.03 -12.17 -17.04
N ASN A 83 -0.95 -12.43 -16.15
CA ASN A 83 -2.37 -12.20 -16.38
C ASN A 83 -2.95 -12.89 -17.65
N ILE A 84 -2.50 -14.11 -17.97
CA ILE A 84 -2.86 -14.80 -19.22
C ILE A 84 -4.13 -15.66 -19.10
N ASN A 85 -4.25 -16.44 -18.02
CA ASN A 85 -5.29 -17.46 -17.89
C ASN A 85 -5.92 -17.53 -16.49
N GLY A 86 -5.61 -16.54 -15.63
CA GLY A 86 -6.07 -16.48 -14.24
C GLY A 86 -5.35 -17.39 -13.25
N ALA A 87 -4.37 -18.21 -13.69
CA ALA A 87 -3.59 -19.04 -12.76
C ALA A 87 -2.56 -18.22 -11.97
N ASP A 88 -1.98 -17.21 -12.63
CA ASP A 88 -1.08 -16.22 -12.05
C ASP A 88 -1.58 -14.83 -12.45
N SER A 89 -2.30 -14.21 -11.51
CA SER A 89 -3.04 -12.98 -11.72
C SER A 89 -2.87 -12.04 -10.56
N GLY A 90 -2.79 -10.76 -10.90
CA GLY A 90 -2.72 -9.68 -9.93
C GLY A 90 -2.61 -8.35 -10.63
N VAL A 91 -2.46 -7.31 -9.82
CA VAL A 91 -2.35 -5.92 -10.27
C VAL A 91 -0.89 -5.55 -10.45
N ASN A 92 -0.52 -5.10 -11.65
CA ASN A 92 0.82 -4.60 -11.96
C ASN A 92 0.85 -3.07 -11.94
N VAL A 93 2.01 -2.50 -11.63
CA VAL A 93 2.28 -1.06 -11.59
C VAL A 93 3.26 -0.71 -12.72
N ASP A 94 2.91 0.24 -13.57
CA ASP A 94 3.88 0.82 -14.50
C ASP A 94 4.77 1.83 -13.78
N LEU A 95 6.09 1.60 -13.79
CA LEU A 95 7.07 2.42 -13.07
C LEU A 95 7.19 3.86 -13.59
N VAL A 96 6.72 4.15 -14.80
CA VAL A 96 6.86 5.47 -15.44
C VAL A 96 5.59 6.28 -15.27
N SER A 97 4.43 5.69 -15.55
CA SER A 97 3.13 6.38 -15.50
C SER A 97 2.41 6.21 -14.17
N GLY A 98 2.79 5.21 -13.36
CA GLY A 98 2.04 4.79 -12.17
C GLY A 98 0.73 4.08 -12.49
N GLU A 99 0.41 3.83 -13.77
CA GLU A 99 -0.83 3.17 -14.17
C GLU A 99 -0.88 1.73 -13.66
N LEU A 100 -2.07 1.34 -13.20
CA LEU A 100 -2.35 -0.01 -12.72
C LEU A 100 -2.96 -0.84 -13.85
N THR A 101 -2.44 -2.05 -14.03
CA THR A 101 -2.96 -3.01 -15.01
C THR A 101 -3.19 -4.37 -14.38
N GLY A 102 -3.82 -5.29 -15.11
CA GLY A 102 -4.09 -6.64 -14.61
C GLY A 102 -5.40 -6.73 -13.82
N PHE A 103 -5.50 -7.79 -13.01
CA PHE A 103 -6.77 -8.21 -12.44
C PHE A 103 -6.64 -8.60 -10.97
N ALA A 104 -7.61 -8.20 -10.16
CA ALA A 104 -7.84 -8.73 -8.83
C ALA A 104 -8.98 -9.76 -8.86
N TRP A 105 -8.96 -10.72 -7.93
CA TRP A 105 -9.94 -11.81 -7.86
C TRP A 105 -10.67 -11.86 -6.52
N GLY A 106 -12.01 -11.83 -6.56
CA GLY A 106 -12.85 -12.04 -5.38
C GLY A 106 -13.76 -13.24 -5.55
N GLU A 107 -13.82 -14.14 -4.56
CA GLU A 107 -14.59 -15.39 -4.66
C GLU A 107 -16.09 -15.16 -4.91
N ASN A 108 -16.64 -14.05 -4.39
CA ASN A 108 -18.07 -13.72 -4.50
C ASN A 108 -18.41 -12.85 -5.71
N ILE A 109 -17.42 -12.21 -6.34
CA ILE A 109 -17.66 -11.18 -7.37
C ILE A 109 -16.89 -11.41 -8.67
N GLY A 110 -15.97 -12.37 -8.70
CA GLY A 110 -15.13 -12.65 -9.84
C GLY A 110 -14.01 -11.63 -10.05
N TRP A 111 -13.69 -11.37 -11.32
CA TRP A 111 -12.57 -10.53 -11.72
C TRP A 111 -12.89 -9.03 -11.63
N VAL A 112 -11.93 -8.28 -11.13
CA VAL A 112 -11.88 -6.81 -11.16
C VAL A 112 -10.67 -6.37 -11.99
N ASN A 113 -10.92 -5.64 -13.07
CA ASN A 113 -9.91 -5.14 -13.98
C ASN A 113 -9.43 -3.74 -13.59
N PHE A 114 -8.16 -3.60 -13.22
CA PHE A 114 -7.56 -2.31 -12.84
C PHE A 114 -7.22 -1.43 -14.05
N ALA A 115 -7.11 -2.00 -15.25
CA ALA A 115 -7.01 -1.23 -16.49
C ALA A 115 -8.39 -0.76 -17.02
N GLY A 116 -9.50 -1.09 -16.33
CA GLY A 116 -10.86 -0.82 -16.81
C GLY A 116 -11.14 0.66 -17.10
N GLY A 117 -10.65 1.56 -16.24
CA GLY A 117 -10.82 3.01 -16.42
C GLY A 117 -10.14 3.58 -17.67
N ALA A 118 -9.12 2.91 -18.22
CA ALA A 118 -8.50 3.32 -19.49
C ALA A 118 -9.47 3.23 -20.67
N SER A 119 -10.46 2.34 -20.58
CA SER A 119 -11.50 2.14 -21.59
C SER A 119 -12.77 2.98 -21.35
N ALA A 120 -12.80 3.78 -20.27
CA ALA A 120 -13.91 4.68 -19.98
C ALA A 120 -13.93 5.89 -20.94
N SER A 121 -15.03 6.66 -20.92
CA SER A 121 -15.15 7.91 -21.69
C SER A 121 -15.66 9.03 -20.77
N PRO A 122 -14.81 10.04 -20.43
CA PRO A 122 -13.38 10.11 -20.75
C PRO A 122 -12.56 9.01 -20.06
N PRO A 123 -11.39 8.62 -20.60
CA PRO A 123 -10.50 7.67 -19.94
C PRO A 123 -10.03 8.20 -18.58
N ASN A 124 -10.09 7.36 -17.55
CA ASN A 124 -9.49 7.64 -16.25
C ASN A 124 -8.98 6.32 -15.62
N PRO A 125 -7.81 5.82 -16.06
CA PRO A 125 -7.25 4.56 -15.60
C PRO A 125 -6.90 4.59 -14.12
N ALA A 126 -7.03 3.44 -13.46
CA ALA A 126 -6.50 3.29 -12.11
C ALA A 126 -4.98 3.51 -12.14
N ARG A 127 -4.47 4.30 -11.19
CA ARG A 127 -3.04 4.64 -11.12
C ARG A 127 -2.64 5.04 -9.71
N ILE A 128 -1.35 5.01 -9.43
CA ILE A 128 -0.74 5.63 -8.26
C ILE A 128 -0.19 6.98 -8.68
N GLU A 129 -0.73 8.06 -8.11
CA GLU A 129 -0.34 9.43 -8.46
C GLU A 129 -0.54 10.35 -7.25
N GLY A 130 0.51 11.11 -6.90
CA GLY A 130 0.46 12.08 -5.80
C GLY A 130 0.28 11.43 -4.42
N GLY A 131 0.88 10.26 -4.20
CA GLY A 131 0.83 9.56 -2.91
C GLY A 131 -0.49 8.87 -2.58
N ARG A 132 -1.31 8.56 -3.59
CA ARG A 132 -2.57 7.82 -3.41
C ARG A 132 -2.94 7.05 -4.67
N PHE A 133 -3.89 6.13 -4.52
CA PHE A 133 -4.60 5.57 -5.66
C PHE A 133 -5.55 6.62 -6.27
N ARG A 134 -5.70 6.55 -7.59
CA ARG A 134 -6.53 7.42 -8.43
C ARG A 134 -7.20 6.61 -9.54
N GLY A 135 -8.14 7.22 -10.24
CA GLY A 135 -8.87 6.63 -11.36
C GLY A 135 -9.89 5.56 -10.97
N TYR A 136 -10.17 4.65 -11.91
CA TYR A 136 -11.26 3.69 -11.80
C TYR A 136 -10.86 2.27 -12.20
N ALA A 137 -11.32 1.30 -11.41
CA ALA A 137 -11.30 -0.13 -11.75
C ALA A 137 -12.72 -0.61 -12.10
N TRP A 138 -12.82 -1.70 -12.85
CA TRP A 138 -14.09 -2.25 -13.32
C TRP A 138 -14.25 -3.73 -12.94
N GLY A 139 -15.30 -4.07 -12.21
CA GLY A 139 -15.70 -5.47 -11.99
C GLY A 139 -16.98 -5.79 -12.76
N GLU A 140 -17.01 -6.89 -13.51
CA GLU A 140 -18.16 -7.23 -14.35
C GLU A 140 -19.46 -7.42 -13.55
N ASN A 141 -19.35 -7.91 -12.30
CA ASN A 141 -20.50 -8.18 -11.44
C ASN A 141 -20.80 -7.04 -10.44
N ILE A 142 -19.93 -6.03 -10.34
CA ILE A 142 -20.02 -4.98 -9.31
C ILE A 142 -19.94 -3.56 -9.88
N GLY A 143 -19.63 -3.40 -11.17
CA GLY A 143 -19.50 -2.11 -11.83
C GLY A 143 -18.20 -1.38 -11.49
N TRP A 144 -18.27 -0.05 -11.51
CA TRP A 144 -17.12 0.84 -11.28
C TRP A 144 -16.74 0.90 -9.80
N ILE A 145 -15.44 0.78 -9.54
CA ILE A 145 -14.81 1.13 -8.27
C ILE A 145 -14.11 2.47 -8.46
N ASN A 146 -14.46 3.45 -7.62
CA ASN A 146 -13.88 4.77 -7.60
C ASN A 146 -12.68 4.81 -6.63
N LEU A 147 -11.48 5.03 -7.17
CA LEU A 147 -10.26 5.28 -6.41
C LEU A 147 -9.91 6.79 -6.36
N ASP A 148 -10.65 7.62 -7.08
CA ASP A 148 -10.36 9.03 -7.38
C ASP A 148 -11.29 10.01 -6.63
N ASP A 149 -11.97 9.58 -5.57
CA ASP A 149 -12.81 10.48 -4.77
C ASP A 149 -11.95 11.45 -3.95
N ASP A 150 -12.39 12.69 -3.76
CA ASP A 150 -11.64 13.69 -3.00
C ASP A 150 -11.72 13.45 -1.48
N THR A 151 -12.71 12.69 -1.02
CA THR A 151 -13.03 12.52 0.41
C THR A 151 -12.88 11.08 0.89
N VAL A 152 -13.15 10.10 0.03
CA VAL A 152 -13.05 8.66 0.34
C VAL A 152 -12.03 8.04 -0.60
N TYR A 153 -10.77 8.09 -0.19
CA TYR A 153 -9.67 7.60 -1.01
C TYR A 153 -8.71 6.70 -0.26
N VAL A 154 -7.89 6.01 -1.06
CA VAL A 154 -6.80 5.16 -0.60
C VAL A 154 -5.50 5.94 -0.74
N GLY A 155 -5.07 6.56 0.35
CA GLY A 155 -3.75 7.15 0.52
C GLY A 155 -2.69 6.09 0.64
N LEU A 156 -1.48 6.40 0.17
CA LEU A 156 -0.32 5.59 0.45
C LEU A 156 0.45 6.23 1.60
N GLU A 157 0.83 5.41 2.58
CA GLU A 157 1.81 5.80 3.59
C GLU A 157 3.07 6.20 2.83
N SER A 158 3.32 7.51 2.72
CA SER A 158 4.62 7.95 2.25
C SER A 158 5.61 7.54 3.32
N CYS A 159 6.53 6.63 3.01
CA CYS A 159 7.74 6.50 3.80
C CYS A 159 8.85 7.29 3.10
N PRO A 160 8.97 8.61 3.35
CA PRO A 160 9.86 9.44 2.56
C PRO A 160 11.33 9.19 2.94
N ALA A 161 11.57 8.40 3.99
CA ALA A 161 12.90 7.90 4.36
C ALA A 161 13.28 6.60 3.65
N ASP A 162 12.33 5.85 3.06
CA ASP A 162 12.61 4.69 2.21
C ASP A 162 12.91 5.20 0.79
N LEU A 163 14.20 5.40 0.51
CA LEU A 163 14.65 6.07 -0.72
C LEU A 163 15.01 5.09 -1.83
N ASN A 164 15.20 3.81 -1.51
CA ASN A 164 15.36 2.77 -2.52
C ASN A 164 14.02 2.07 -2.86
N ASN A 165 12.94 2.38 -2.13
CA ASN A 165 11.60 1.82 -2.24
C ASN A 165 11.58 0.29 -2.11
N ASP A 166 12.42 -0.25 -1.22
CA ASP A 166 12.46 -1.69 -0.95
C ASP A 166 11.56 -2.11 0.23
N GLY A 167 10.86 -1.15 0.84
CA GLY A 167 9.93 -1.35 1.94
C GLY A 167 10.61 -1.51 3.30
N ALA A 168 11.93 -1.36 3.40
CA ALA A 168 12.69 -1.50 4.63
C ALA A 168 13.56 -0.28 4.91
N LEU A 169 13.33 0.40 6.05
CA LEU A 169 14.26 1.42 6.52
C LEU A 169 15.54 0.79 7.07
N ASP A 170 16.59 0.84 6.27
CA ASP A 170 17.89 0.32 6.67
C ASP A 170 19.06 1.19 6.20
N PHE A 171 20.25 0.61 6.13
CA PHE A 171 21.44 1.35 5.72
C PHE A 171 21.42 1.75 4.24
N PHE A 172 20.70 1.02 3.40
CA PHE A 172 20.62 1.28 1.97
C PHE A 172 19.91 2.61 1.68
N ASP A 173 18.88 2.99 2.44
CA ASP A 173 18.25 4.32 2.32
C ASP A 173 19.18 5.46 2.68
N VAL A 174 19.94 5.28 3.77
CA VAL A 174 20.95 6.25 4.19
C VAL A 174 21.99 6.41 3.08
N SER A 175 22.36 5.31 2.42
CA SER A 175 23.32 5.34 1.31
C SER A 175 22.77 6.07 0.09
N VAL A 176 21.49 5.90 -0.23
CA VAL A 176 20.81 6.62 -1.32
C VAL A 176 20.70 8.11 -0.97
N PHE A 177 20.29 8.45 0.25
CA PHE A 177 20.22 9.83 0.73
C PHE A 177 21.56 10.54 0.60
N LEU A 178 22.65 9.93 1.10
CA LEU A 178 23.99 10.53 1.05
C LEU A 178 24.48 10.70 -0.39
N SER A 179 24.19 9.75 -1.29
CA SER A 179 24.53 9.86 -2.71
C SER A 179 23.77 11.01 -3.39
N ALA A 180 22.47 11.11 -3.12
CA ALA A 180 21.59 12.15 -3.64
C ALA A 180 21.97 13.54 -3.11
N TYR A 181 22.25 13.66 -1.81
CA TYR A 181 22.66 14.90 -1.17
C TYR A 181 23.98 15.44 -1.75
N ASN A 182 24.96 14.57 -1.99
CA ASN A 182 26.24 14.96 -2.61
C ASN A 182 26.10 15.39 -4.09
N THR A 183 25.06 14.93 -4.76
CA THR A 183 24.78 15.27 -6.17
C THR A 183 23.71 16.35 -6.32
N MET A 184 23.21 16.90 -5.21
CA MET A 184 22.09 17.86 -5.18
C MET A 184 20.86 17.35 -5.96
N ASN A 185 20.61 16.04 -5.86
CA ASN A 185 19.45 15.42 -6.49
C ASN A 185 18.19 15.78 -5.68
N PRO A 186 17.09 16.22 -6.33
CA PRO A 186 15.83 16.60 -5.65
C PRO A 186 15.27 15.58 -4.65
N ILE A 187 15.60 14.29 -4.76
CA ILE A 187 15.17 13.28 -3.77
C ILE A 187 15.77 13.49 -2.37
N ALA A 188 16.85 14.27 -2.26
CA ALA A 188 17.46 14.64 -0.98
C ALA A 188 16.98 15.99 -0.42
N ASP A 189 16.10 16.71 -1.14
CA ASP A 189 15.46 17.95 -0.67
C ASP A 189 14.14 17.59 0.02
N LEU A 190 14.25 17.10 1.26
CA LEU A 190 13.10 16.62 2.03
C LEU A 190 12.28 17.76 2.64
N THR A 191 12.81 18.98 2.65
CA THR A 191 12.06 20.17 3.07
C THR A 191 11.32 20.84 1.91
N GLY A 192 11.70 20.53 0.66
CA GLY A 192 11.10 21.06 -0.56
C GLY A 192 11.40 22.54 -0.80
N ASP A 193 12.45 23.08 -0.18
CA ASP A 193 12.80 24.50 -0.25
C ASP A 193 13.83 24.82 -1.34
N GLY A 194 14.33 23.80 -2.04
CA GLY A 194 15.34 23.90 -3.08
C GLY A 194 16.77 24.10 -2.56
N VAL A 195 17.01 23.96 -1.24
CA VAL A 195 18.29 24.23 -0.58
C VAL A 195 18.77 23.03 0.22
N PHE A 196 19.67 22.23 -0.37
CA PHE A 196 20.31 21.08 0.29
C PHE A 196 21.20 21.50 1.47
N ASN A 197 20.68 21.36 2.68
CA ASN A 197 21.37 21.78 3.89
C ASN A 197 21.07 20.87 5.10
N PHE A 198 21.49 21.29 6.29
CA PHE A 198 21.28 20.55 7.54
C PHE A 198 19.81 20.22 7.80
N PHE A 199 18.87 21.07 7.35
CA PHE A 199 17.44 20.84 7.54
C PHE A 199 16.95 19.59 6.81
N ASP A 200 17.44 19.27 5.60
CA ASP A 200 17.08 18.03 4.90
C ASP A 200 17.64 16.79 5.60
N VAL A 201 18.88 16.89 6.11
CA VAL A 201 19.47 15.81 6.92
C VAL A 201 18.65 15.60 8.20
N SER A 202 18.22 16.68 8.85
CA SER A 202 17.40 16.58 10.06
C SER A 202 16.00 16.03 9.76
N ALA A 203 15.42 16.36 8.60
CA ALA A 203 14.15 15.82 8.13
C ALA A 203 14.29 14.31 7.85
N PHE A 204 15.34 13.89 7.15
CA PHE A 204 15.64 12.49 6.89
C PHE A 204 15.76 11.71 8.19
N LEU A 205 16.55 12.19 9.15
CA LEU A 205 16.72 11.51 10.45
C LEU A 205 15.41 11.48 11.26
N GLY A 206 14.59 12.54 11.18
CA GLY A 206 13.27 12.58 11.78
C GLY A 206 12.36 11.49 11.22
N LEU A 207 12.28 11.39 9.89
CA LEU A 207 11.49 10.38 9.19
C LEU A 207 12.02 8.95 9.44
N TYR A 208 13.34 8.77 9.35
CA TYR A 208 14.00 7.49 9.58
C TYR A 208 13.79 6.97 11.00
N SER A 209 13.84 7.86 12.00
CA SER A 209 13.59 7.49 13.41
C SER A 209 12.11 7.32 13.75
N ALA A 210 11.21 7.97 13.01
CA ALA A 210 9.78 7.74 13.11
C ALA A 210 9.38 6.36 12.57
N GLY A 211 10.18 5.80 11.66
CA GLY A 211 9.90 4.55 10.98
C GLY A 211 9.03 4.75 9.74
N CYS A 212 8.93 3.72 8.91
CA CYS A 212 7.79 3.61 8.00
C CYS A 212 6.60 3.06 8.82
N PRO A 213 5.39 3.54 8.55
CA PRO A 213 4.16 2.94 9.06
C PRO A 213 3.99 1.46 8.67
#